data_AF-A0A9X2BBV6-F1
#
_entry.id   AF-A0A9X2BBV6-F1
#
_cell.length_a   1.000
_cell.length_b   1.000
_cell.length_c   1.000
_cell.angle_alpha   90.00
_cell.angle_beta   90.00
_cell.angle_gamma   90.00
#
_symmetry.space_group_name_H-M   'P 1'
#
loop_
_entity.id
_entity.type
_entity.pdbx_description
1 polymer ?
#
loop_
_entity_poly.entity_id
_entity_poly.type
_entity_poly.pdbx_seq_one_letter_code
_entity_poly.pdbx_strand_id
1 'polypeptide(L)' 'MAILEKLLSLFQFRSSSLEEDEYISCPECEGTGEFDTDTACEYCDRKGKIEETEYYEMLAKGDFEEL' A
#
# COMPACT_ATOMS: atom_id res chain seq x y z
N MET A 1 4.32 23.71 36.80
CA MET A 1 5.03 23.72 35.49
C MET A 1 5.96 22.51 35.45
N ALA A 2 5.43 21.29 35.32
CA ALA A 2 6.24 20.05 35.31
C ALA A 2 5.44 18.87 34.74
N ILE A 3 4.11 18.92 34.84
CA ILE A 3 3.22 17.87 34.33
C ILE A 3 2.99 18.05 32.82
N LEU A 4 2.94 19.29 32.32
CA LEU A 4 2.71 19.57 30.90
C LEU A 4 3.88 19.08 30.01
N GLU A 5 5.12 19.22 30.46
CA GLU A 5 6.31 18.76 29.73
C GLU A 5 6.39 17.23 29.65
N LYS A 6 5.86 16.53 30.66
CA LYS A 6 5.83 15.06 30.72
C LYS A 6 4.76 14.44 29.82
N LEU A 7 3.72 15.21 29.48
CA LEU A 7 2.69 14.79 28.52
C LEU A 7 3.17 14.99 27.07
N LEU A 8 4.01 15.99 26.81
CA LEU A 8 4.61 16.21 25.49
C LEU A 8 5.65 15.14 25.14
N SER A 9 6.32 14.52 26.12
CA SER A 9 7.22 13.37 25.84
C SER A 9 6.48 12.07 25.52
N LEU A 10 5.21 11.93 25.91
CA LEU A 10 4.35 10.81 25.49
C LEU A 10 3.78 11.02 24.07
N PHE A 11 3.77 12.26 23.60
CA PHE A 11 3.40 12.64 22.24
C PHE A 11 4.59 12.65 21.28
N GLN A 12 5.72 11.99 21.63
CA GLN A 12 6.77 11.69 20.67
C GLN A 12 6.26 10.66 19.64
N PHE A 13 5.49 11.18 18.69
CA PHE A 13 5.92 11.21 17.30
C PHE A 13 6.29 9.83 16.77
N ARG A 14 5.32 8.91 16.75
CA ARG A 14 5.33 7.87 15.72
C ARG A 14 4.79 8.48 14.44
N SER A 15 5.59 9.37 13.85
CA SER A 15 5.47 9.74 12.45
C SER A 15 6.16 8.65 11.64
N SER A 16 5.61 7.44 11.68
CA SER A 16 5.99 6.40 10.74
C SER A 16 5.11 6.61 9.51
N SER A 17 5.66 7.37 8.56
CA SER A 17 5.36 7.34 7.13
C SER A 17 3.89 7.07 6.76
N LEU A 18 3.08 8.14 6.64
CA LEU A 18 1.75 8.04 6.01
C LEU A 18 1.83 7.65 4.51
N GLU A 19 3.03 7.63 3.91
CA GLU A 19 3.22 7.26 2.50
C GLU A 19 3.31 5.74 2.28
N GLU A 20 3.59 4.95 3.32
CA GLU A 20 3.64 3.47 3.20
C GLU A 20 2.26 2.83 3.35
N ASP A 21 1.28 3.52 3.94
CA ASP A 21 -0.08 3.02 4.13
C ASP A 21 -0.93 3.10 2.83
N GLU A 22 -0.48 3.85 1.81
CA GLU A 22 -1.25 4.07 0.57
C GLU A 22 -1.00 2.99 -0.50
N TYR A 23 -0.05 2.08 -0.29
CA TYR A 23 0.32 1.07 -1.28
C TYR A 23 0.28 -0.34 -0.71
N ILE A 24 -0.28 -1.26 -1.48
CA ILE A 24 -0.23 -2.69 -1.20
C ILE A 24 0.76 -3.40 -2.14
N SER A 25 1.24 -4.56 -1.71
CA SER A 25 2.00 -5.45 -2.61
C SER A 25 1.08 -5.94 -3.73
N CYS A 26 1.59 -5.94 -4.96
CA CYS A 26 0.84 -6.45 -6.11
C CYS A 26 0.48 -7.93 -5.88
N PRO A 27 -0.81 -8.31 -5.89
CA PRO A 27 -1.25 -9.68 -5.65
C PRO A 27 -0.83 -10.65 -6.76
N GLU A 28 -0.63 -10.17 -8.00
CA GLU A 28 -0.25 -11.02 -9.13
C GLU A 28 1.22 -11.44 -9.08
N CYS A 29 2.12 -10.51 -8.76
CA CYS A 29 3.57 -10.77 -8.74
C CYS A 29 4.16 -10.81 -7.32
N GLU A 30 3.32 -10.80 -6.29
CA GLU A 30 3.71 -10.86 -4.87
C GLU A 30 4.78 -9.82 -4.47
N GLY A 31 4.72 -8.62 -5.06
CA GLY A 31 5.67 -7.55 -4.72
C GLY A 31 6.92 -7.44 -5.60
N THR A 32 7.15 -8.39 -6.51
CA THR A 32 8.40 -8.47 -7.29
C THR A 32 8.44 -7.50 -8.47
N GLY A 33 7.29 -7.19 -9.06
CA GLY A 33 7.19 -6.43 -10.31
C GLY A 33 7.47 -7.27 -11.57
N GLU A 34 7.79 -8.55 -11.43
CA GLU A 34 8.17 -9.44 -12.52
C GLU A 34 7.81 -10.90 -12.22
N PHE A 35 7.49 -11.68 -13.25
CA PHE A 35 7.25 -13.12 -13.11
C PHE A 35 8.50 -13.94 -13.39
N ASP A 36 9.41 -13.43 -14.23
CA ASP A 36 10.71 -14.01 -14.57
C ASP A 36 11.64 -12.88 -15.05
N THR A 37 12.92 -13.19 -15.27
CA THR A 37 13.99 -12.26 -15.71
C THR A 37 13.63 -11.33 -16.87
N ASP A 38 12.78 -11.78 -17.81
CA ASP A 38 12.35 -10.99 -18.97
C ASP A 38 10.84 -10.70 -19.00
N THR A 39 10.08 -11.17 -18.00
CA THR A 39 8.61 -11.07 -17.99
C THR A 39 8.15 -10.13 -16.89
N ALA A 40 7.74 -8.93 -17.29
CA ALA A 40 7.21 -7.93 -16.38
C ALA A 40 5.79 -8.25 -15.91
N CYS A 41 5.48 -7.85 -14.68
CA CYS A 41 4.10 -7.83 -14.22
C CYS A 41 3.37 -6.61 -14.80
N GLU A 42 2.51 -6.85 -15.79
CA GLU A 42 1.67 -5.82 -16.41
C GLU A 42 0.60 -5.29 -15.44
N TYR A 43 0.13 -6.13 -14.52
CA TYR A 43 -0.90 -5.74 -13.56
C TYR A 43 -0.48 -4.59 -12.64
N CYS A 44 0.82 -4.48 -12.32
CA CYS A 44 1.37 -3.38 -11.53
C CYS A 44 2.39 -2.53 -12.31
N ASP A 45 2.46 -2.65 -13.63
CA ASP A 45 3.43 -1.96 -14.47
C ASP A 45 4.87 -2.04 -13.96
N ARG A 46 5.34 -3.22 -13.58
CA ARG A 46 6.68 -3.47 -13.00
C ARG A 46 6.97 -2.80 -11.65
N LYS A 47 5.99 -2.16 -11.02
CA LYS A 47 6.21 -1.44 -9.75
C LYS A 47 6.30 -2.37 -8.55
N GLY A 48 5.74 -3.58 -8.65
CA GLY A 48 5.58 -4.51 -7.52
C GLY A 48 4.54 -4.06 -6.50
N LYS A 49 4.00 -2.86 -6.62
CA LYS A 49 3.03 -2.27 -5.69
C LYS A 49 1.94 -1.52 -6.43
N ILE A 50 0.79 -1.41 -5.78
CA ILE A 50 -0.42 -0.79 -6.33
C ILE A 50 -0.99 0.13 -5.25
N GLU A 51 -1.56 1.26 -5.65
CA GLU A 51 -2.27 2.12 -4.70
C GLU A 51 -3.46 1.36 -4.09
N GLU A 52 -3.66 1.49 -2.79
CA GLU A 52 -4.73 0.78 -2.08
C GLU A 52 -6.12 1.13 -2.66
N THR A 53 -6.33 2.39 -3.01
CA THR A 53 -7.55 2.88 -3.67
C THR A 53 -7.79 2.19 -5.01
N GLU A 54 -6.77 2.13 -5.87
CA GLU A 54 -6.80 1.45 -7.17
C GLU A 54 -7.14 -0.04 -6.99
N TYR A 55 -6.55 -0.70 -6.01
CA TYR A 55 -6.83 -2.11 -5.72
C TYR A 55 -8.31 -2.36 -5.37
N TYR A 56 -8.90 -1.55 -4.48
CA TYR A 56 -10.32 -1.70 -4.14
C TYR A 56 -11.25 -1.36 -5.32
N GLU A 57 -10.87 -0.40 -6.17
CA GLU A 57 -11.62 -0.13 -7.41
C GLU A 57 -11.60 -1.32 -8.37
N MET A 58 -10.47 -2.03 -8.48
CA MET A 58 -10.36 -3.25 -9.29
C MET A 58 -11.24 -4.37 -8.74
N LEU A 59 -11.22 -4.60 -7.41
CA LEU A 59 -12.11 -5.57 -6.77
C LEU A 59 -13.59 -5.24 -7.01
N ALA A 60 -13.97 -3.97 -6.82
CA ALA A 60 -15.33 -3.52 -7.04
C ALA A 60 -15.80 -3.67 -8.49
N LYS A 61 -14.89 -3.60 -9.49
CA LYS A 61 -15.21 -3.85 -10.90
C LYS A 61 -15.38 -5.34 -11.21
N GLY A 62 -14.57 -6.21 -10.59
CA GLY A 62 -14.64 -7.66 -10.79
C GLY A 62 -15.93 -8.30 -10.29
N ASP A 63 -16.54 -7.72 -9.25
CA ASP A 63 -17.79 -8.22 -8.65
C ASP A 63 -19.05 -8.00 -9.52
N PHE A 64 -18.98 -7.26 -10.63
CA PHE A 64 -20.13 -6.99 -11.52
C PHE A 64 -20.24 -7.92 -12.75
N GLU A 65 -19.35 -8.90 -12.93
CA GLU A 65 -19.39 -9.83 -14.07
C GLU A 65 -20.24 -11.11 -13.85
N GLU A 66 -21.09 -11.17 -12.82
CA GLU A 66 -22.18 -12.16 -12.71
C GLU A 66 -23.56 -11.48 -12.75
N LEU A 67 -24.06 -11.14 -13.94
CA LEU A 67 -25.48 -10.87 -14.22
C LEU A 67 -25.95 -11.50 -15.53
#